data_AF-A0A3N5ZA77-F1
#
_entry.id   AF-A0A3N5ZA77-F1
#
_cell.length_a   1.000
_cell.length_b   1.000
_cell.length_c   1.000
_cell.angle_alpha   90.00
_cell.angle_beta   90.00
_cell.angle_gamma   90.00
#
_symmetry.space_group_name_H-M   'P 1'
#
loop_
_entity.id
_entity.type
_entity.pdbx_description
1 polymer ?
#
loop_
_entity_poly.entity_id
_entity_poly.type
_entity_poly.pdbx_seq_one_letter_code
_entity_poly.pdbx_strand_id
1 'polypeptide(L)'
;MNVRLACVVVFLAGSLPGLAYPQAPADVAEQISLPAPGAVPVAPEAPTADVPGSVTGALPDGEPPSGTVPAIWIAREVSFTYFSSTSLYYCDGLRTKVKWVMKQLGLMDGSRVRIRSCFNTGGPEIRYGPAGPEFYSGAEHMPRVVIEAVVPQRVTSELLAELDEREGERELLARVRGESVVDNAEAQFAASTRRVTFDDEFRRGRIEAGDCELIEQMRDQVFVPLGFKIVEDKMNCQPNRVQRGSVNLQLEVLEPWTPEPEPGQPVDPGAAQ
;
A
#
# COMPACT_ATOMS: atom_id res chain seq x y z
N MET A 1 -36.95 30.80 24.60
CA MET A 1 -37.65 30.70 23.31
C MET A 1 -36.85 29.77 22.42
N ASN A 2 -37.26 28.50 22.31
CA ASN A 2 -36.58 27.47 21.54
C ASN A 2 -37.40 27.20 20.27
N VAL A 3 -36.86 27.53 19.10
CA VAL A 3 -37.47 27.22 17.81
C VAL A 3 -36.84 25.93 17.30
N ARG A 4 -37.64 24.85 17.24
CA ARG A 4 -37.29 23.60 16.57
C ARG A 4 -37.69 23.72 15.10
N LEU A 5 -36.72 23.66 14.19
CA LEU A 5 -36.95 23.58 12.75
C LEU A 5 -37.14 22.09 12.39
N ALA A 6 -38.35 21.72 11.98
CA ALA A 6 -38.65 20.39 11.45
C ALA A 6 -38.47 20.41 9.92
N CYS A 7 -37.48 19.68 9.42
CA CYS A 7 -37.33 19.39 8.00
C CYS A 7 -38.25 18.24 7.61
N VAL A 8 -39.23 18.52 6.76
CA VAL A 8 -40.09 17.53 6.10
C VAL A 8 -39.37 17.06 4.83
N VAL A 9 -39.03 15.78 4.76
CA VAL A 9 -38.50 15.15 3.54
C VAL A 9 -39.67 14.55 2.76
N VAL A 10 -39.95 15.12 1.60
CA VAL A 10 -40.93 14.61 0.63
C VAL A 10 -40.24 13.57 -0.25
N PHE A 11 -40.73 12.33 -0.23
CA PHE A 11 -40.33 11.27 -1.15
C PHE A 11 -41.10 11.42 -2.47
N LEU A 12 -40.39 11.75 -3.55
CA LEU A 12 -40.92 11.63 -4.92
C LEU A 12 -40.53 10.26 -5.48
N ALA A 13 -41.53 9.42 -5.74
CA ALA A 13 -41.39 8.18 -6.50
C ALA A 13 -41.31 8.50 -8.00
N GLY A 14 -40.11 8.40 -8.57
CA GLY A 14 -39.87 8.49 -10.02
C GLY A 14 -39.52 7.12 -10.60
N SER A 15 -40.32 6.67 -11.57
CA SER A 15 -40.04 5.48 -12.40
C SER A 15 -38.85 5.74 -13.33
N LEU A 16 -37.93 4.78 -13.42
CA LEU A 16 -36.81 4.81 -14.36
C LEU A 16 -37.22 4.20 -15.72
N PRO A 17 -36.95 4.86 -16.86
CA PRO A 17 -37.09 4.26 -18.19
C PRO A 17 -35.89 3.37 -18.54
N GLY A 18 -36.15 2.35 -19.36
CA GLY A 18 -35.23 1.28 -19.72
C GLY A 18 -33.97 1.74 -20.47
N LEU A 19 -32.86 1.10 -20.15
CA LEU A 19 -31.57 1.26 -20.81
C LEU A 19 -31.56 0.52 -22.16
N ALA A 20 -31.44 1.28 -23.24
CA ALA A 20 -31.08 0.77 -24.56
C ALA A 20 -29.55 0.63 -24.66
N TYR A 21 -29.09 -0.52 -25.16
CA TYR A 21 -27.68 -0.81 -25.45
C TYR A 21 -27.18 0.03 -26.64
N PRO A 22 -25.99 0.63 -26.58
CA PRO A 22 -25.37 1.26 -27.74
C PRO A 22 -24.77 0.20 -28.67
N GLN A 23 -25.04 0.34 -29.97
CA GLN A 23 -24.39 -0.43 -31.03
C GLN A 23 -23.01 0.14 -31.36
N ALA A 24 -22.07 -0.76 -31.63
CA ALA A 24 -20.73 -0.43 -32.13
C ALA A 24 -20.78 0.00 -33.61
N PRO A 25 -20.00 1.01 -34.03
CA PRO A 25 -19.78 1.29 -35.44
C PRO A 25 -18.64 0.43 -36.03
N ALA A 26 -18.90 -0.08 -37.23
CA ALA A 26 -17.97 -0.81 -38.08
C ALA A 26 -17.06 0.14 -38.90
N ASP A 27 -15.87 -0.38 -39.19
CA ASP A 27 -14.98 -0.14 -40.35
C ASP A 27 -14.90 1.25 -41.01
N VAL A 28 -13.71 1.87 -40.94
CA VAL A 28 -13.12 2.58 -42.09
C VAL A 28 -11.61 2.34 -42.12
N ALA A 29 -11.15 1.75 -43.22
CA ALA A 29 -9.76 1.52 -43.56
C ALA A 29 -9.13 2.74 -44.28
N GLU A 30 -7.83 2.92 -44.04
CA GLU A 30 -6.77 3.21 -45.00
C GLU A 30 -6.86 4.47 -45.88
N GLN A 31 -5.94 5.43 -45.68
CA GLN A 31 -5.17 6.00 -46.79
C GLN A 31 -3.88 6.71 -46.34
N ILE A 32 -2.83 6.36 -47.08
CA ILE A 32 -1.42 6.74 -46.98
C ILE A 32 -1.19 8.06 -47.72
N SER A 33 -0.39 8.98 -47.17
CA SER A 33 0.50 9.85 -47.99
C SER A 33 1.61 10.55 -47.19
N LEU A 34 2.85 10.34 -47.64
CA LEU A 34 4.09 11.15 -47.47
C LEU A 34 4.55 11.55 -48.90
N PRO A 35 5.60 12.37 -49.17
CA PRO A 35 6.50 13.21 -48.33
C PRO A 35 6.57 14.69 -48.83
N ALA A 36 7.28 15.64 -48.20
CA ALA A 36 8.71 16.00 -48.35
C ALA A 36 8.93 17.51 -47.92
N PRO A 37 10.09 18.18 -48.13
CA PRO A 37 11.18 18.40 -47.16
C PRO A 37 11.51 19.90 -46.87
N GLY A 38 12.33 20.17 -45.84
CA GLY A 38 13.06 21.44 -45.67
C GLY A 38 13.19 21.92 -44.22
N ALA A 39 14.37 21.77 -43.59
CA ALA A 39 15.33 22.88 -43.33
C ALA A 39 15.15 23.40 -41.87
N VAL A 40 16.12 23.62 -40.97
CA VAL A 40 17.59 23.72 -40.90
C VAL A 40 17.97 23.50 -39.41
N PRO A 41 19.18 23.02 -39.04
CA PRO A 41 19.60 22.91 -37.64
C PRO A 41 20.12 24.25 -37.08
N VAL A 42 19.83 24.55 -35.81
CA VAL A 42 20.49 25.62 -35.04
C VAL A 42 20.88 25.09 -33.67
N ALA A 43 22.17 25.16 -33.38
CA ALA A 43 22.81 25.12 -32.07
C ALA A 43 24.08 25.99 -32.20
N PRO A 44 24.76 26.41 -31.12
CA PRO A 44 24.36 26.57 -29.71
C PRO A 44 24.70 27.99 -29.18
N GLU A 45 24.13 28.42 -28.06
CA GLU A 45 24.69 29.51 -27.26
C GLU A 45 24.72 29.14 -25.78
N ALA A 46 25.93 29.16 -25.22
CA ALA A 46 26.21 29.08 -23.80
C ALA A 46 26.10 30.47 -23.15
N PRO A 47 25.72 30.51 -21.87
CA PRO A 47 26.35 31.48 -20.98
C PRO A 47 26.90 30.82 -19.70
N THR A 48 28.16 31.17 -19.44
CA THR A 48 28.84 31.13 -18.15
C THR A 48 28.16 32.02 -17.11
N ALA A 49 28.04 31.56 -15.86
CA ALA A 49 28.34 32.35 -14.66
C ALA A 49 28.23 31.50 -13.37
N ASP A 50 29.27 31.61 -12.55
CA ASP A 50 29.40 31.18 -11.16
C ASP A 50 28.20 31.51 -10.25
N VAL A 51 27.83 30.55 -9.40
CA VAL A 51 27.23 30.81 -8.08
C VAL A 51 27.87 29.87 -7.05
N PRO A 52 28.47 30.38 -5.96
CA PRO A 52 28.90 29.55 -4.83
C PRO A 52 27.76 29.39 -3.81
N GLY A 53 27.60 28.17 -3.30
CA GLY A 53 26.99 27.91 -2.01
C GLY A 53 25.48 27.62 -1.99
N SER A 54 25.13 26.35 -2.15
CA SER A 54 24.08 25.72 -1.34
C SER A 54 24.32 24.22 -1.28
N VAL A 55 24.61 23.75 -0.07
CA VAL A 55 24.73 22.33 0.24
C VAL A 55 23.31 21.81 0.44
N THR A 56 22.67 21.41 -0.65
CA THR A 56 21.46 20.59 -0.61
C THR A 56 21.89 19.19 -1.03
N GLY A 57 21.68 18.21 -0.15
CA GLY A 57 21.92 16.80 -0.43
C GLY A 57 20.96 16.27 -1.48
N ALA A 58 21.16 16.68 -2.73
CA ALA A 58 20.73 15.93 -3.89
C ALA A 58 21.69 14.75 -4.01
N LEU A 59 21.14 13.54 -4.23
CA LEU A 59 21.95 12.43 -4.70
C LEU A 59 22.66 12.91 -5.98
N PRO A 60 24.00 12.85 -6.06
CA PRO A 60 24.69 13.14 -7.31
C PRO A 60 24.24 12.13 -8.37
N ASP A 61 24.50 12.40 -9.66
CA ASP A 61 24.34 11.49 -10.80
C ASP A 61 25.23 10.21 -10.69
N GLY A 62 25.29 9.62 -9.51
CA GLY A 62 26.07 8.46 -9.13
C GLY A 62 25.16 7.23 -9.16
N GLU A 63 25.59 6.28 -9.98
CA GLU A 63 25.15 4.89 -9.95
C GLU A 63 24.80 4.44 -8.51
N PRO A 64 23.63 3.83 -8.29
CA PRO A 64 23.25 3.36 -6.95
C PRO A 64 24.34 2.45 -6.37
N PRO A 65 24.61 2.52 -5.05
CA PRO A 65 25.63 1.68 -4.43
C PRO A 65 25.40 0.21 -4.77
N SER A 66 26.49 -0.52 -5.03
CA SER A 66 26.42 -1.89 -5.53
C SER A 66 25.52 -2.76 -4.63
N GLY A 67 24.49 -3.36 -5.23
CA GLY A 67 23.50 -4.17 -4.50
C GLY A 67 22.25 -3.39 -4.03
N THR A 68 22.15 -2.10 -4.35
CA THR A 68 20.93 -1.31 -4.16
C THR A 68 20.19 -1.08 -5.47
N VAL A 69 18.89 -0.81 -5.36
CA VAL A 69 18.02 -0.47 -6.49
C VAL A 69 17.34 0.87 -6.23
N PRO A 70 17.10 1.71 -7.24
CA PRO A 70 16.29 2.91 -7.07
C PRO A 70 14.85 2.51 -6.71
N ALA A 71 14.31 3.12 -5.67
CA ALA A 71 12.95 2.92 -5.20
C ALA A 71 12.24 4.24 -4.96
N ILE A 72 10.91 4.20 -4.99
CA ILE A 72 10.03 5.34 -4.70
C ILE A 72 8.88 4.89 -3.82
N TRP A 73 8.43 5.76 -2.92
CA TRP A 73 7.29 5.49 -2.05
C TRP A 73 5.97 5.69 -2.81
N ILE A 74 5.11 4.68 -2.80
CA ILE A 74 3.82 4.73 -3.48
C ILE A 74 2.70 4.40 -2.51
N ALA A 75 1.70 5.28 -2.48
CA ALA A 75 0.45 5.04 -1.78
C ALA A 75 -0.48 4.17 -2.64
N ARG A 76 -0.93 3.04 -2.11
CA ARG A 76 -1.92 2.16 -2.74
C ARG A 76 -2.99 1.77 -1.73
N GLU A 77 -4.24 1.81 -2.17
CA GLU A 77 -5.35 1.22 -1.41
C GLU A 77 -5.58 -0.21 -1.90
N VAL A 78 -5.57 -1.16 -0.97
CA VAL A 78 -5.96 -2.55 -1.22
C VAL A 78 -6.98 -2.99 -0.18
N SER A 79 -7.86 -3.91 -0.56
CA SER A 79 -8.88 -4.40 0.35
C SER A 79 -9.15 -5.87 0.11
N PHE A 80 -9.45 -6.60 1.17
CA PHE A 80 -9.89 -7.98 1.09
C PHE A 80 -10.97 -8.24 2.13
N THR A 81 -11.80 -9.24 1.89
CA THR A 81 -12.74 -9.74 2.89
C THR A 81 -12.13 -10.99 3.49
N TYR A 82 -11.78 -10.96 4.77
CA TYR A 82 -11.30 -12.15 5.45
C TYR A 82 -12.43 -13.18 5.55
N PHE A 83 -12.19 -14.40 5.11
CA PHE A 83 -13.08 -15.53 5.35
C PHE A 83 -12.27 -16.73 5.82
N SER A 84 -12.74 -17.48 6.82
CA SER A 84 -12.05 -18.71 7.23
C SER A 84 -13.03 -19.72 7.81
N SER A 85 -12.71 -20.99 7.60
CA SER A 85 -13.35 -22.12 8.26
C SER A 85 -12.70 -22.48 9.60
N THR A 86 -11.49 -21.99 9.85
CA THR A 86 -10.61 -22.48 10.92
C THR A 86 -10.51 -21.49 12.08
N SER A 87 -10.34 -20.20 11.78
CA SER A 87 -10.14 -19.15 12.77
C SER A 87 -11.09 -17.99 12.56
N LEU A 88 -11.66 -17.49 13.66
CA LEU A 88 -12.44 -16.26 13.66
C LEU A 88 -11.65 -15.18 14.38
N TYR A 89 -11.80 -13.94 13.93
CA TYR A 89 -11.15 -12.82 14.59
C TYR A 89 -12.17 -11.84 15.13
N TYR A 90 -11.87 -11.35 16.33
CA TYR A 90 -12.34 -10.04 16.77
C TYR A 90 -11.76 -8.97 15.84
N CYS A 91 -12.56 -7.95 15.53
CA CYS A 91 -12.15 -6.91 14.61
C CYS A 91 -10.84 -6.23 14.98
N ASP A 92 -10.64 -5.93 16.26
CA ASP A 92 -9.40 -5.29 16.71
C ASP A 92 -8.21 -6.26 16.75
N GLY A 93 -8.49 -7.56 16.99
CA GLY A 93 -7.50 -8.62 16.84
C GLY A 93 -7.00 -8.73 15.40
N LEU A 94 -7.91 -8.80 14.43
CA LEU A 94 -7.57 -8.83 13.01
C LEU A 94 -6.82 -7.56 12.59
N ARG A 95 -7.33 -6.38 12.97
CA ARG A 95 -6.68 -5.10 12.65
C ARG A 95 -5.24 -5.06 13.17
N THR A 96 -5.03 -5.49 14.41
CA THR A 96 -3.70 -5.50 15.03
C THR A 96 -2.78 -6.50 14.35
N LYS A 97 -3.28 -7.69 14.00
CA LYS A 97 -2.53 -8.72 13.31
C LYS A 97 -2.12 -8.27 11.90
N VAL A 98 -3.07 -7.74 11.11
CA VAL A 98 -2.77 -7.18 9.78
C VAL A 98 -1.79 -6.02 9.87
N LYS A 99 -1.96 -5.08 10.81
CA LYS A 99 -0.98 -3.99 11.02
C LYS A 99 0.42 -4.51 11.30
N TRP A 100 0.53 -5.54 12.14
CA TRP A 100 1.82 -6.15 12.45
C TRP A 100 2.46 -6.78 11.21
N VAL A 101 1.69 -7.54 10.42
CA VAL A 101 2.15 -8.15 9.16
C VAL A 101 2.67 -7.08 8.21
N MET A 102 1.87 -6.03 7.97
CA MET A 102 2.27 -4.95 7.08
C MET A 102 3.51 -4.20 7.58
N LYS A 103 3.67 -4.03 8.90
CA LYS A 103 4.88 -3.42 9.47
C LYS A 103 6.13 -4.26 9.19
N GLN A 104 6.05 -5.60 9.20
CA GLN A 104 7.18 -6.46 8.85
C GLN A 104 7.63 -6.26 7.38
N LEU A 105 6.68 -5.92 6.51
CA LEU A 105 6.92 -5.65 5.09
C LEU A 105 7.50 -4.26 4.81
N GLY A 106 7.81 -3.46 5.84
CA GLY A 106 8.43 -2.14 5.67
C GLY A 106 7.45 -1.04 5.29
N LEU A 107 6.17 -1.17 5.65
CA LEU A 107 5.21 -0.09 5.44
C LEU A 107 5.63 1.17 6.21
N MET A 108 5.57 2.31 5.53
CA MET A 108 5.88 3.62 6.10
C MET A 108 4.83 4.02 7.16
N ASP A 109 5.22 4.89 8.10
CA ASP A 109 4.40 5.33 9.25
C ASP A 109 3.11 6.11 8.88
N GLY A 110 2.86 6.40 7.60
CA GLY A 110 1.59 6.94 7.09
C GLY A 110 0.50 5.89 6.79
N SER A 111 0.86 4.61 6.81
CA SER A 111 -0.05 3.53 6.38
C SER A 111 -1.19 3.28 7.37
N ARG A 112 -2.40 2.96 6.87
CA ARG A 112 -3.59 2.73 7.70
C ARG A 112 -4.26 1.41 7.40
N VAL A 113 -4.73 0.74 8.45
CA VAL A 113 -5.55 -0.48 8.36
C VAL A 113 -6.89 -0.22 9.05
N ARG A 114 -7.97 -0.40 8.29
CA ARG A 114 -9.36 -0.20 8.73
C ARG A 114 -10.15 -1.48 8.52
N ILE A 115 -11.05 -1.79 9.45
CA ILE A 115 -12.04 -2.87 9.29
C ILE A 115 -13.39 -2.20 9.08
N ARG A 116 -14.07 -2.49 7.97
CA ARG A 116 -15.32 -1.82 7.55
C ARG A 116 -16.59 -2.61 7.85
N SER A 117 -16.49 -3.88 8.22
CA SER A 117 -17.62 -4.80 8.40
C SER A 117 -17.65 -5.45 9.78
N CYS A 118 -17.41 -4.67 10.83
CA CYS A 118 -17.62 -5.09 12.22
C CYS A 118 -19.06 -4.79 12.59
N PHE A 119 -19.97 -5.66 12.18
CA PHE A 119 -21.35 -5.57 12.60
C PHE A 119 -21.43 -6.40 13.86
N ASN A 120 -21.51 -5.80 15.06
CA ASN A 120 -21.64 -6.47 16.37
C ASN A 120 -22.82 -7.48 16.41
N THR A 121 -22.75 -8.53 15.61
CA THR A 121 -23.84 -9.42 15.20
C THR A 121 -23.96 -10.57 16.17
N GLY A 122 -22.87 -10.85 16.91
CA GLY A 122 -22.90 -11.68 18.11
C GLY A 122 -23.56 -11.02 19.33
N GLY A 123 -24.07 -9.78 19.21
CA GLY A 123 -24.46 -8.96 20.35
C GLY A 123 -23.23 -8.48 21.14
N PRO A 124 -23.43 -7.65 22.19
CA PRO A 124 -22.34 -7.32 23.09
C PRO A 124 -21.95 -8.58 23.86
N GLU A 125 -20.77 -9.15 23.57
CA GLU A 125 -20.19 -10.16 24.44
C GLU A 125 -19.80 -9.45 25.74
N ILE A 126 -20.60 -9.63 26.79
CA ILE A 126 -20.32 -9.07 28.11
C ILE A 126 -19.29 -9.97 28.77
N ARG A 127 -18.04 -9.50 28.83
CA ARG A 127 -17.02 -10.13 29.66
C ARG A 127 -16.93 -9.36 30.97
N TYR A 128 -17.09 -10.08 32.09
CA TYR A 128 -16.91 -9.49 33.42
C TYR A 128 -15.42 -9.48 33.75
N GLY A 129 -14.79 -8.33 33.55
CA GLY A 129 -13.44 -8.04 34.01
C GLY A 129 -13.44 -7.52 35.46
N PRO A 130 -12.26 -7.40 36.10
CA PRO A 130 -12.14 -6.84 37.44
C PRO A 130 -12.59 -5.37 37.53
N ALA A 131 -12.73 -4.67 36.39
CA ALA A 131 -13.22 -3.30 36.29
C ALA A 131 -14.72 -3.18 35.92
N GLY A 132 -15.44 -4.31 35.76
CA GLY A 132 -16.85 -4.33 35.38
C GLY A 132 -17.13 -5.00 34.02
N PRO A 133 -18.36 -4.87 33.48
CA PRO A 133 -18.72 -5.42 32.19
C PRO A 133 -18.02 -4.64 31.06
N GLU A 134 -17.16 -5.34 30.32
CA GLU A 134 -16.54 -4.82 29.10
C GLU A 134 -17.33 -5.32 27.88
N PHE A 135 -17.65 -4.40 26.99
CA PHE A 135 -18.42 -4.65 25.77
C PHE A 135 -17.46 -4.94 24.62
N TYR A 136 -17.31 -6.21 24.24
CA TYR A 136 -16.52 -6.60 23.10
C TYR A 136 -17.39 -6.74 21.84
N SER A 137 -16.84 -6.32 20.70
CA SER A 137 -17.38 -6.75 19.40
C SER A 137 -17.24 -8.27 19.33
N GLY A 138 -18.27 -8.98 18.86
CA GLY A 138 -18.18 -10.43 18.68
C GLY A 138 -17.11 -10.80 17.65
N ALA A 139 -16.69 -12.06 17.63
CA ALA A 139 -15.87 -12.57 16.55
C ALA A 139 -16.66 -12.51 15.23
N GLU A 140 -16.09 -11.90 14.19
CA GLU A 140 -16.74 -11.73 12.90
C GLU A 140 -16.31 -12.83 11.93
N HIS A 141 -17.28 -13.36 11.18
CA HIS A 141 -16.99 -14.37 10.14
C HIS A 141 -16.38 -13.77 8.88
N MET A 142 -16.77 -12.54 8.52
CA MET A 142 -16.39 -11.91 7.25
C MET A 142 -16.05 -10.42 7.36
N PRO A 143 -15.10 -10.01 8.22
CA PRO A 143 -14.68 -8.63 8.30
C PRO A 143 -13.95 -8.20 7.02
N ARG A 144 -14.42 -7.09 6.39
CA ARG A 144 -13.72 -6.44 5.28
C ARG A 144 -12.58 -5.57 5.80
N VAL A 145 -11.37 -5.87 5.35
CA VAL A 145 -10.14 -5.13 5.65
C VAL A 145 -9.85 -4.17 4.50
N VAL A 146 -9.56 -2.92 4.83
CA VAL A 146 -9.09 -1.89 3.89
C VAL A 146 -7.75 -1.38 4.38
N ILE A 147 -6.76 -1.39 3.50
CA ILE A 147 -5.37 -1.03 3.77
C ILE A 147 -4.99 0.12 2.85
N GLU A 148 -4.72 1.28 3.43
CA GLU A 148 -4.08 2.43 2.78
C GLU A 148 -2.57 2.25 3.03
N ALA A 149 -1.86 1.59 2.12
CA ALA A 149 -0.45 1.25 2.28
C ALA A 149 0.45 2.26 1.57
N VAL A 150 1.54 2.67 2.22
CA VAL A 150 2.64 3.41 1.59
C VAL A 150 3.84 2.47 1.56
N VAL A 151 4.18 1.99 0.37
CA VAL A 151 5.17 0.92 0.16
C VAL A 151 6.30 1.37 -0.77
N PRO A 152 7.53 0.90 -0.55
CA PRO A 152 8.64 1.19 -1.42
C PRO A 152 8.58 0.29 -2.65
N GLN A 153 8.51 0.87 -3.84
CA GLN A 153 8.47 0.15 -5.10
C GLN A 153 9.74 0.41 -5.91
N ARG A 154 10.23 -0.61 -6.61
CA ARG A 154 11.36 -0.44 -7.53
C ARG A 154 10.94 0.50 -8.66
N VAL A 155 11.78 1.49 -8.93
CA VAL A 155 11.57 2.40 -10.06
C VAL A 155 11.71 1.60 -11.36
N THR A 156 10.64 1.63 -12.17
CA THR A 156 10.61 1.09 -13.54
C THR A 156 10.03 2.16 -14.46
N SER A 157 10.33 2.11 -15.76
CA SER A 157 9.78 3.07 -16.72
C SER A 157 8.25 3.04 -16.78
N GLU A 158 7.66 1.85 -16.62
CA GLU A 158 6.21 1.64 -16.57
C GLU A 158 5.59 2.30 -15.33
N LEU A 159 6.24 2.14 -14.17
CA LEU A 159 5.79 2.74 -12.93
C LEU A 159 5.90 4.27 -12.94
N LEU A 160 6.97 4.81 -13.52
CA LEU A 160 7.12 6.25 -13.68
C LEU A 160 6.03 6.83 -14.59
N ALA A 161 5.76 6.17 -15.71
CA ALA A 161 4.66 6.57 -16.60
C ALA A 161 3.31 6.58 -15.87
N GLU A 162 3.01 5.56 -15.05
CA GLU A 162 1.78 5.52 -14.22
C GLU A 162 1.72 6.71 -13.24
N LEU A 163 2.86 7.08 -12.63
CA LEU A 163 2.92 8.19 -11.68
C LEU A 163 2.79 9.57 -12.34
N ASP A 164 3.33 9.71 -13.55
CA ASP A 164 3.25 10.94 -14.35
C ASP A 164 1.82 11.18 -14.84
N GLU A 165 1.10 10.12 -15.25
CA GLU A 165 -0.33 10.22 -15.59
C GLU A 165 -1.19 10.76 -14.44
N ARG A 166 -0.76 10.53 -13.19
CA ARG A 166 -1.46 10.97 -11.96
C ARG A 166 -0.90 12.26 -11.36
N GLU A 167 0.05 12.92 -12.02
CA GLU A 167 0.69 14.14 -11.54
C GLU A 167 -0.34 15.24 -11.25
N GLY A 168 -1.27 15.49 -12.19
CA GLY A 168 -2.30 16.52 -12.02
C GLY A 168 -3.21 16.30 -10.80
N GLU A 169 -3.57 15.04 -10.49
CA GLU A 169 -4.36 14.73 -9.30
C GLU A 169 -3.57 15.02 -8.01
N ARG A 170 -2.29 14.62 -7.98
CA ARG A 170 -1.39 14.87 -6.84
C ARG A 170 -1.20 16.36 -6.63
N GLU A 171 -1.00 17.12 -7.70
CA GLU A 171 -0.85 18.57 -7.64
C GLU A 171 -2.11 19.25 -7.08
N LEU A 172 -3.29 18.84 -7.54
CA LEU A 172 -4.56 19.35 -7.02
C LEU A 172 -4.72 19.04 -5.52
N LEU A 173 -4.42 17.81 -5.10
CA LEU A 173 -4.51 17.42 -3.69
C LEU A 173 -3.51 18.17 -2.81
N ALA A 174 -2.27 18.37 -3.29
CA ALA A 174 -1.24 19.13 -2.59
C ALA A 174 -1.68 20.59 -2.38
N ARG A 175 -2.21 21.24 -3.43
CA ARG A 175 -2.74 22.62 -3.34
C ARG A 175 -3.89 22.73 -2.35
N VAL A 176 -4.81 21.77 -2.32
CA VAL A 176 -5.93 21.74 -1.36
C VAL A 176 -5.43 21.60 0.08
N ARG A 177 -4.33 20.87 0.29
CA ARG A 177 -3.72 20.66 1.61
C ARG A 177 -2.71 21.74 2.01
N GLY A 178 -2.33 22.63 1.09
CA GLY A 178 -1.25 23.60 1.29
C GLY A 178 0.14 22.96 1.32
N GLU A 179 0.30 21.80 0.67
CA GLU A 179 1.55 21.04 0.54
C GLU A 179 2.20 21.32 -0.83
N SER A 180 3.52 21.14 -0.93
CA SER A 180 4.25 21.18 -2.19
C SER A 180 4.31 19.80 -2.85
N VAL A 181 4.27 19.76 -4.18
CA VAL A 181 4.53 18.53 -4.94
C VAL A 181 6.03 18.31 -5.00
N VAL A 182 6.48 17.08 -4.68
CA VAL A 182 7.87 16.63 -4.87
C VAL A 182 7.93 15.91 -6.21
N ASP A 183 8.96 16.21 -7.01
CA ASP A 183 9.19 15.55 -8.29
C ASP A 183 9.48 14.05 -8.09
N ASN A 184 9.06 13.21 -9.05
CA ASN A 184 9.27 11.77 -8.97
C ASN A 184 10.75 11.39 -8.94
N ALA A 185 11.64 12.14 -9.59
CA ALA A 185 13.09 11.94 -9.54
C ALA A 185 13.68 12.33 -8.18
N GLU A 186 13.20 13.42 -7.58
CA GLU A 186 13.63 13.87 -6.25
C GLU A 186 13.13 12.94 -5.13
N ALA A 187 12.01 12.26 -5.35
CA ALA A 187 11.44 11.31 -4.40
C ALA A 187 12.11 9.91 -4.41
N GLN A 188 13.06 9.66 -5.31
CA GLN A 188 13.74 8.37 -5.40
C GLN A 188 14.83 8.23 -4.34
N PHE A 189 15.02 7.00 -3.87
CA PHE A 189 16.07 6.67 -2.91
C PHE A 189 16.70 5.31 -3.24
N ALA A 190 17.94 5.10 -2.79
CA ALA A 190 18.59 3.81 -2.87
C ALA A 190 17.94 2.84 -1.87
N ALA A 191 17.49 1.67 -2.34
CA ALA A 191 16.87 0.65 -1.52
C ALA A 191 17.66 -0.66 -1.55
N SER A 192 17.77 -1.31 -0.38
CA SER A 192 18.22 -2.69 -0.25
C SER A 192 17.04 -3.66 -0.25
N THR A 193 17.30 -4.90 -0.69
CA THR A 193 16.31 -5.98 -0.59
C THR A 193 16.47 -6.71 0.73
N ARG A 194 15.38 -6.87 1.46
CA ARG A 194 15.30 -7.66 2.70
C ARG A 194 14.34 -8.82 2.53
N ARG A 195 14.67 -9.97 3.11
CA ARG A 195 13.75 -11.11 3.19
C ARG A 195 12.90 -11.03 4.45
N VAL A 196 11.62 -11.24 4.28
CA VAL A 196 10.63 -11.37 5.36
C VAL A 196 10.07 -12.78 5.33
N THR A 197 10.07 -13.44 6.48
CA THR A 197 9.47 -14.77 6.64
C THR A 197 8.26 -14.65 7.55
N PHE A 198 7.14 -15.22 7.12
CA PHE A 198 5.99 -15.51 7.95
C PHE A 198 5.89 -17.01 8.12
N ASP A 199 6.08 -17.47 9.36
CA ASP A 199 5.96 -18.88 9.73
C ASP A 199 5.26 -19.05 11.09
N ASP A 200 4.69 -20.24 11.30
CA ASP A 200 4.05 -20.63 12.55
C ASP A 200 4.85 -21.69 13.33
N GLU A 201 6.14 -21.88 13.01
CA GLU A 201 6.98 -22.89 13.66
C GLU A 201 7.32 -22.49 15.10
N PHE A 202 7.54 -21.20 15.33
CA PHE A 202 7.92 -20.65 16.63
C PHE A 202 6.70 -20.31 17.49
N ARG A 203 6.57 -20.94 18.66
CA ARG A 203 5.46 -20.71 19.62
C ARG A 203 5.35 -19.26 20.16
N ARG A 204 6.30 -18.38 19.85
CA ARG A 204 6.32 -16.97 20.28
C ARG A 204 6.10 -16.01 19.10
N GLY A 205 5.88 -16.52 17.89
CA GLY A 205 5.53 -15.70 16.72
C GLY A 205 4.17 -15.04 16.90
N ARG A 206 3.95 -13.92 16.20
CA ARG A 206 2.60 -13.32 16.09
C ARG A 206 1.72 -14.00 15.04
N ILE A 207 2.33 -14.82 14.19
CA ILE A 207 1.67 -15.73 13.26
C ILE A 207 1.52 -17.07 13.96
N GLU A 208 0.30 -17.57 13.98
CA GLU A 208 -0.11 -18.81 14.60
C GLU A 208 -0.57 -19.80 13.52
N ALA A 209 -0.61 -21.09 13.85
CA ALA A 209 -1.07 -22.14 12.93
C ALA A 209 -2.51 -21.91 12.41
N GLY A 210 -3.34 -21.20 13.19
CA GLY A 210 -4.69 -20.81 12.79
C GLY A 210 -4.76 -19.61 11.85
N ASP A 211 -3.64 -18.94 11.57
CA ASP A 211 -3.59 -17.76 10.69
C ASP A 211 -3.34 -18.13 9.23
N CYS A 212 -3.36 -19.42 8.88
CA CYS A 212 -3.04 -19.87 7.52
C CYS A 212 -3.92 -19.19 6.47
N GLU A 213 -5.25 -19.26 6.63
CA GLU A 213 -6.17 -18.66 5.67
C GLU A 213 -6.04 -17.12 5.65
N LEU A 214 -5.64 -16.49 6.75
CA LEU A 214 -5.38 -15.05 6.79
C LEU A 214 -4.16 -14.72 5.91
N ILE A 215 -3.04 -15.41 6.10
CA ILE A 215 -1.81 -15.15 5.35
C ILE A 215 -1.96 -15.54 3.89
N GLU A 216 -2.69 -16.61 3.57
CA GLU A 216 -3.04 -17.00 2.21
C GLU A 216 -3.85 -15.90 1.50
N GLN A 217 -4.90 -15.38 2.13
CA GLN A 217 -5.69 -14.30 1.54
C GLN A 217 -4.89 -13.00 1.42
N MET A 218 -4.04 -12.69 2.41
CA MET A 218 -3.15 -11.54 2.32
C MET A 218 -2.13 -11.70 1.19
N ARG A 219 -1.57 -12.89 0.96
CA ARG A 219 -0.70 -13.17 -0.18
C ARG A 219 -1.38 -12.79 -1.49
N ASP A 220 -2.59 -13.31 -1.70
CA ASP A 220 -3.27 -13.20 -2.99
C ASP A 220 -3.89 -11.81 -3.22
N GLN A 221 -4.45 -11.20 -2.17
CA GLN A 221 -5.26 -9.98 -2.30
C GLN A 221 -4.55 -8.71 -1.81
N VAL A 222 -3.42 -8.85 -1.10
CA VAL A 222 -2.67 -7.71 -0.55
C VAL A 222 -1.23 -7.71 -1.08
N PHE A 223 -0.48 -8.81 -0.93
CA PHE A 223 0.95 -8.78 -1.19
C PHE A 223 1.28 -8.69 -2.69
N VAL A 224 0.66 -9.54 -3.50
CA VAL A 224 0.86 -9.52 -4.96
C VAL A 224 0.39 -8.18 -5.57
N PRO A 225 -0.81 -7.64 -5.25
CA PRO A 225 -1.24 -6.33 -5.76
C PRO A 225 -0.36 -5.15 -5.32
N LEU A 226 0.29 -5.26 -4.16
CA LEU A 226 1.27 -4.28 -3.68
C LEU A 226 2.67 -4.50 -4.26
N GLY A 227 2.88 -5.49 -5.13
CA GLY A 227 4.15 -5.70 -5.84
C GLY A 227 5.24 -6.39 -5.00
N PHE A 228 4.90 -6.98 -3.86
CA PHE A 228 5.87 -7.76 -3.10
C PHE A 228 6.22 -9.05 -3.85
N LYS A 229 7.51 -9.39 -3.89
CA LYS A 229 7.98 -10.57 -4.59
C LYS A 229 7.99 -11.77 -3.65
N ILE A 230 7.21 -12.80 -3.96
CA ILE A 230 7.20 -14.05 -3.22
C ILE A 230 8.44 -14.87 -3.64
N VAL A 231 9.28 -15.21 -2.67
CA VAL A 231 10.49 -16.02 -2.88
C VAL A 231 10.19 -17.49 -2.67
N GLU A 232 9.42 -17.79 -1.65
CA GLU A 232 9.09 -19.15 -1.25
C GLU A 232 7.67 -19.17 -0.70
N ASP A 233 6.89 -20.14 -1.17
CA ASP A 233 5.53 -20.37 -0.71
C ASP A 233 5.34 -21.86 -0.46
N LYS A 234 5.33 -22.22 0.82
CA LYS A 234 5.12 -23.59 1.30
C LYS A 234 3.87 -23.66 2.19
N MET A 235 2.95 -22.71 2.04
CA MET A 235 1.72 -22.72 2.81
C MET A 235 0.82 -23.90 2.42
N ASN A 236 0.13 -24.48 3.39
CA ASN A 236 -0.79 -25.59 3.19
C ASN A 236 -2.04 -25.40 4.04
N CYS A 237 -2.90 -24.49 3.61
CA CYS A 237 -4.13 -24.14 4.33
C CYS A 237 -5.23 -25.15 4.02
N GLN A 238 -5.52 -26.04 4.98
CA GLN A 238 -6.60 -27.02 4.85
C GLN A 238 -7.81 -26.57 5.67
N PRO A 239 -9.01 -26.48 5.05
CA PRO A 239 -10.21 -26.06 5.76
C PRO A 239 -10.49 -26.88 7.01
N ASN A 240 -10.79 -26.18 8.12
CA ASN A 240 -11.07 -26.74 9.44
C ASN A 240 -9.89 -27.51 10.07
N ARG A 241 -8.64 -27.21 9.67
CA ARG A 241 -7.45 -27.88 10.23
C ARG A 241 -6.39 -26.87 10.65
N VAL A 242 -6.10 -26.84 11.96
CA VAL A 242 -4.94 -26.15 12.51
C VAL A 242 -3.77 -27.14 12.56
N GLN A 243 -2.81 -26.99 11.65
CA GLN A 243 -1.59 -27.80 11.62
C GLN A 243 -0.37 -26.89 11.80
N ARG A 244 0.59 -27.30 12.62
CA ARG A 244 1.84 -26.56 12.76
C ARG A 244 2.65 -26.65 11.47
N GLY A 245 3.27 -25.55 11.06
CA GLY A 245 4.04 -25.45 9.82
C GLY A 245 3.13 -25.25 8.60
N SER A 246 1.85 -24.93 8.80
CA SER A 246 0.94 -24.63 7.69
C SER A 246 1.24 -23.26 7.09
N VAL A 247 1.87 -22.37 7.86
CA VAL A 247 2.29 -21.06 7.38
C VAL A 247 3.80 -21.10 7.18
N ASN A 248 4.22 -20.94 5.93
CA ASN A 248 5.61 -20.74 5.56
C ASN A 248 5.62 -19.95 4.25
N LEU A 249 5.78 -18.64 4.38
CA LEU A 249 5.78 -17.69 3.27
C LEU A 249 6.99 -16.77 3.41
N GLN A 250 7.81 -16.68 2.38
CA GLN A 250 8.93 -15.76 2.31
C GLN A 250 8.76 -14.76 1.18
N LEU A 251 8.98 -13.49 1.49
CA LEU A 251 8.89 -12.39 0.53
C LEU A 251 10.18 -11.58 0.52
N GLU A 252 10.49 -11.01 -0.63
CA GLU A 252 11.46 -9.93 -0.80
C GLU A 252 10.73 -8.59 -0.71
N VAL A 253 11.21 -7.74 0.19
CA VAL A 253 10.73 -6.37 0.38
C VAL A 253 11.86 -5.39 0.17
N LEU A 254 11.54 -4.18 -0.26
CA LEU A 254 12.49 -3.09 -0.37
C LEU A 254 12.49 -2.28 0.93
N GLU A 255 13.66 -1.80 1.32
CA GLU A 255 13.81 -0.87 2.43
C GLU A 255 14.85 0.20 2.08
N PRO A 256 14.76 1.41 2.64
CA PRO A 256 15.79 2.42 2.46
C PRO A 256 17.16 1.83 2.82
N TRP A 257 18.11 1.96 1.91
CA TRP A 257 19.47 1.51 2.16
C TRP A 257 20.12 2.45 3.17
N THR A 258 20.65 1.87 4.23
CA THR A 258 21.47 2.59 5.21
C THR A 258 22.88 2.04 5.10
N PRO A 259 23.92 2.88 4.90
CA PRO A 259 25.29 2.41 4.94
C PRO A 259 25.59 1.77 6.29
N GLU A 260 26.26 0.62 6.28
CA GLU A 260 26.72 -0.01 7.51
C GLU A 260 27.70 0.94 8.22
N PRO A 261 27.57 1.15 9.54
CA PRO A 261 28.51 2.02 10.26
C PRO A 261 29.92 1.46 10.14
N GLU A 262 30.91 2.31 9.80
CA GLU A 262 32.29 1.87 9.67
C GLU A 262 32.80 1.23 10.98
N PRO A 263 33.58 0.13 10.91
CA PRO A 263 34.10 -0.52 12.10
C PRO A 263 34.94 0.45 12.93
N GLY A 264 34.43 0.85 14.09
CA GLY A 264 35.10 1.77 15.02
C GLY A 264 34.43 3.13 15.19
N GLN A 265 33.38 3.44 14.45
CA GLN A 265 32.58 4.65 14.71
C GLN A 265 31.67 4.42 15.93
N PRO A 266 31.72 5.29 16.96
CA PRO A 266 30.79 5.19 18.08
C PRO A 266 29.36 5.36 17.56
N VAL A 267 28.52 4.34 17.79
CA VAL A 267 27.09 4.40 17.47
C VAL A 267 26.48 5.46 18.39
N ASP A 268 26.07 6.58 17.83
CA ASP A 268 25.35 7.62 18.56
C ASP A 268 23.95 7.09 18.90
N PRO A 269 23.59 6.88 20.19
CA PRO A 269 22.32 6.27 20.58
C PRO A 269 21.09 7.14 20.24
N GLY A 270 21.28 8.33 19.66
CA GLY A 270 20.19 9.28 19.35
C GLY A 270 19.53 9.15 17.97
N ALA A 271 20.06 8.35 17.03
CA ALA A 271 19.62 8.40 15.63
C ALA A 271 18.50 7.40 15.23
N ALA A 272 18.02 6.58 16.15
CA ALA A 272 16.92 5.64 15.91
C ALA A 272 15.67 6.06 16.70
N GLN A 273 14.98 7.11 16.24
CA GLN A 273 13.60 7.43 16.66
C GLN A 273 12.77 7.86 15.47
#